data_AF-A0A132MVI8-F1
#
_entry.id   AF-A0A132MVI8-F1
#
_cell.length_a   1.000
_cell.length_b   1.000
_cell.length_c   1.000
_cell.angle_alpha   90.00
_cell.angle_beta   90.00
_cell.angle_gamma   90.00
#
_symmetry.space_group_name_H-M   'P 1'
#
loop_
_entity.id
_entity.type
_entity.pdbx_description
1 polymer ?
#
loop_
_entity_poly.entity_id
_entity_poly.type
_entity_poly.pdbx_seq_one_letter_code
_entity_poly.pdbx_strand_id
1 'polypeptide(L)'
;MLRALACLYDEPPPVNAEQRRALWRKAGLECDTLSTSVLVAGLRPLGEGPLATTTRLWTAAGQATRLTLAQLRADPVAGIPHHQVWIVENPSVPAQALDRFGPGCPPLVCTSGWPNTAVIELLRQLRAAGAELRCHADFDGEGLRIAAYVVAKAGASPWRMTTRDYLSAVPAHGPSVGRVSEVPWDADLAAALRLKGVTVLEERVADSLLDDLDAA
;
A
#
# COMPACT_ATOMS: atom_id res chain seq x y z
N MET A 1 -17.67 -6.36 -23.91
CA MET A 1 -18.06 -5.16 -23.14
C MET A 1 -17.15 -3.96 -23.45
N LEU A 2 -15.87 -3.93 -23.06
CA LEU A 2 -14.97 -2.78 -23.34
C LEU A 2 -14.80 -2.41 -24.82
N ARG A 3 -14.65 -3.40 -25.73
CA ARG A 3 -14.61 -3.13 -27.18
C ARG A 3 -15.92 -2.52 -27.72
N ALA A 4 -17.05 -2.89 -27.12
CA ALA A 4 -18.36 -2.34 -27.50
C ALA A 4 -18.53 -0.90 -27.00
N LEU A 5 -18.07 -0.61 -25.77
CA LEU A 5 -18.02 0.76 -25.25
C LEU A 5 -17.06 1.66 -26.06
N ALA A 6 -15.93 1.13 -26.51
CA ALA A 6 -14.95 1.87 -27.32
C ALA A 6 -15.57 2.28 -28.67
N CYS A 7 -16.30 1.36 -29.30
CA CYS A 7 -17.07 1.63 -30.52
C CYS A 7 -18.20 2.65 -30.27
N LEU A 8 -18.94 2.52 -29.16
CA LEU A 8 -20.03 3.44 -28.79
C LEU A 8 -19.54 4.88 -28.59
N TYR A 9 -18.32 5.06 -28.08
CA TYR A 9 -17.72 6.36 -27.79
C TYR A 9 -16.72 6.86 -28.85
N ASP A 10 -16.61 6.14 -29.98
CA ASP A 10 -15.67 6.42 -31.07
C ASP A 10 -14.21 6.59 -30.59
N GLU A 11 -13.78 5.69 -29.70
CA GLU A 11 -12.43 5.65 -29.13
C GLU A 11 -11.70 4.35 -29.49
N PRO A 12 -10.35 4.37 -29.57
CA PRO A 12 -9.59 3.15 -29.78
C PRO A 12 -9.77 2.17 -28.62
N PRO A 13 -9.71 0.84 -28.87
CA PRO A 13 -9.80 -0.16 -27.82
C PRO A 13 -8.74 0.07 -26.74
N PRO A 14 -9.10 0.07 -25.45
CA PRO A 14 -8.16 0.38 -24.39
C PRO A 14 -7.11 -0.73 -24.25
N VAL A 15 -5.82 -0.34 -24.25
CA VAL A 15 -4.68 -1.26 -24.20
C VAL A 15 -4.13 -1.47 -22.78
N ASN A 16 -4.53 -0.64 -21.82
CA ASN A 16 -4.10 -0.76 -20.43
C ASN A 16 -5.26 -0.59 -19.43
N ALA A 17 -4.99 -0.89 -18.16
CA ALA A 17 -5.99 -0.81 -17.09
C ALA A 17 -6.59 0.59 -16.89
N GLU A 18 -5.80 1.63 -17.12
CA GLU A 18 -6.21 3.03 -16.95
C GLU A 18 -7.19 3.47 -18.03
N GLN A 19 -6.89 3.18 -19.29
CA GLN A 19 -7.78 3.45 -20.43
C GLN A 19 -9.09 2.67 -20.33
N ARG A 20 -9.03 1.41 -19.85
CA ARG A 20 -10.24 0.63 -19.58
C ARG A 20 -11.14 1.36 -18.57
N ARG A 21 -10.56 1.86 -17.47
CA ARG A 21 -11.30 2.60 -16.43
C ARG A 21 -11.85 3.94 -16.92
N ALA A 22 -11.11 4.65 -17.77
CA ALA A 22 -11.61 5.88 -18.40
C ALA A 22 -12.87 5.61 -19.24
N LEU A 23 -12.85 4.53 -20.02
CA LEU A 23 -13.97 4.11 -20.85
C LEU A 23 -15.18 3.62 -20.02
N TRP A 24 -14.93 2.91 -18.92
CA TRP A 24 -15.99 2.55 -17.95
C TRP A 24 -16.65 3.77 -17.32
N ARG A 25 -15.84 4.76 -16.91
CA ARG A 25 -16.33 6.03 -16.36
C ARG A 25 -17.20 6.78 -17.37
N LYS A 26 -16.76 6.84 -18.64
CA LYS A 26 -17.51 7.45 -19.74
C LYS A 26 -18.85 6.73 -19.98
N ALA A 27 -18.90 5.43 -19.70
CA ALA A 27 -20.10 4.59 -19.75
C ALA A 27 -21.06 4.73 -18.55
N GLY A 28 -20.76 5.60 -17.58
CA GLY A 28 -21.52 5.68 -16.32
C GLY A 28 -21.35 4.43 -15.43
N LEU A 29 -20.45 3.52 -15.81
CA LEU A 29 -20.04 2.38 -15.01
C LEU A 29 -18.84 2.83 -14.16
N GLU A 30 -19.11 3.73 -13.23
CA GLU A 30 -18.07 4.19 -12.31
C GLU A 30 -17.55 3.01 -11.47
N CYS A 31 -16.22 2.97 -11.27
CA CYS A 31 -15.68 2.15 -10.20
C CYS A 31 -16.37 2.56 -8.91
N ASP A 32 -16.94 1.60 -8.17
CA ASP A 32 -17.53 1.84 -6.85
C ASP A 32 -16.52 2.58 -5.95
N THR A 33 -16.70 3.90 -5.83
CA THR A 33 -15.76 4.80 -5.16
C THR A 33 -15.97 4.83 -3.65
N LEU A 34 -17.12 4.33 -3.17
CA LEU A 34 -17.47 4.30 -1.76
C LEU A 34 -17.00 2.99 -1.10
N SER A 35 -17.09 1.86 -1.79
CA SER A 35 -16.55 0.58 -1.27
C SER A 35 -15.05 0.45 -1.50
N THR A 36 -14.52 1.08 -2.55
CA THR A 36 -13.07 1.11 -2.77
C THR A 36 -12.41 2.04 -1.76
N SER A 37 -11.60 1.47 -0.87
CA SER A 37 -11.04 2.19 0.27
C SER A 37 -9.63 1.74 0.64
N VAL A 38 -8.96 2.56 1.44
CA VAL A 38 -7.63 2.29 2.01
C VAL A 38 -7.69 2.41 3.53
N LEU A 39 -6.97 1.53 4.22
CA LEU A 39 -6.83 1.56 5.68
C LEU A 39 -5.57 2.36 6.02
N VAL A 40 -5.70 3.35 6.91
CA VAL A 40 -4.58 4.17 7.40
C VAL A 40 -4.55 4.18 8.92
N ALA A 41 -3.35 4.28 9.48
CA ALA A 41 -3.12 4.48 10.92
C ALA A 41 -2.05 5.57 11.09
N GLY A 42 -2.10 6.34 12.19
CA GLY A 42 -1.09 7.38 12.47
C GLY A 42 -1.06 8.58 11.49
N LEU A 43 -1.89 8.57 10.44
CA LEU A 43 -1.85 9.57 9.38
C LEU A 43 -2.47 10.88 9.87
N ARG A 44 -1.72 11.99 9.78
CA ARG A 44 -2.18 13.33 10.16
C ARG A 44 -2.14 14.27 8.96
N PRO A 45 -3.10 14.20 8.01
CA PRO A 45 -3.10 15.10 6.87
C PRO A 45 -3.15 16.58 7.32
N LEU A 46 -2.45 17.44 6.59
CA LEU A 46 -2.52 18.90 6.75
C LEU A 46 -3.82 19.44 6.13
N GLY A 47 -4.24 20.63 6.59
CA GLY A 47 -5.43 21.33 6.09
C GLY A 47 -6.68 21.15 6.97
N GLU A 48 -7.72 21.93 6.68
CA GLU A 48 -8.95 21.98 7.49
C GLU A 48 -10.15 21.30 6.84
N GLY A 49 -9.92 20.57 5.73
CA GLY A 49 -10.95 19.82 5.04
C GLY A 49 -11.54 18.66 5.88
N PRO A 50 -12.74 18.15 5.54
CA PRO A 50 -13.36 17.06 6.28
C PRO A 50 -12.50 15.79 6.37
N LEU A 51 -11.76 15.43 5.32
CA LEU A 51 -10.88 14.26 5.33
C LEU A 51 -9.75 14.46 6.34
N ALA A 52 -9.06 15.59 6.25
CA ALA A 52 -7.95 15.91 7.15
C ALA A 52 -8.41 15.96 8.62
N THR A 53 -9.53 16.65 8.88
CA THR A 53 -10.10 16.81 10.22
C THR A 53 -10.52 15.49 10.84
N THR A 54 -11.28 14.66 10.11
CA THR A 54 -11.76 13.37 10.63
C THR A 54 -10.63 12.36 10.80
N THR A 55 -9.68 12.31 9.87
CA THR A 55 -8.50 11.42 9.99
C THR A 55 -7.64 11.79 11.20
N ARG A 56 -7.43 13.09 11.45
CA ARG A 56 -6.71 13.56 12.64
C ARG A 56 -7.46 13.23 13.94
N LEU A 57 -8.79 13.32 13.93
CA LEU A 57 -9.61 12.97 15.10
C LEU A 57 -9.45 11.50 15.49
N TRP A 58 -9.58 10.59 14.54
CA TRP A 58 -9.37 9.15 14.78
C TRP A 58 -7.93 8.84 15.18
N THR A 59 -6.96 9.49 14.55
CA THR A 59 -5.55 9.34 14.90
C THR A 59 -5.27 9.82 16.33
N ALA A 60 -5.86 10.94 16.76
CA ALA A 60 -5.74 11.43 18.14
C ALA A 60 -6.39 10.48 19.16
N ALA A 61 -7.41 9.71 18.75
CA ALA A 61 -8.01 8.65 19.54
C ALA A 61 -7.25 7.31 19.48
N GLY A 62 -6.11 7.25 18.77
CA GLY A 62 -5.34 6.01 18.59
C GLY A 62 -6.09 4.96 17.76
N GLN A 63 -6.89 5.38 16.78
CA GLN A 63 -7.70 4.48 15.94
C GLN A 63 -7.29 4.59 14.47
N ALA A 64 -7.38 3.46 13.76
CA ALA A 64 -7.26 3.44 12.31
C ALA A 64 -8.45 4.13 11.64
N THR A 65 -8.24 4.67 10.43
CA THR A 65 -9.30 5.24 9.60
C THR A 65 -9.38 4.52 8.27
N ARG A 66 -10.60 4.27 7.79
CA ARG A 66 -10.83 3.80 6.41
C ARG A 66 -11.20 5.00 5.54
N LEU A 67 -10.39 5.30 4.53
CA LEU A 67 -10.64 6.39 3.59
C LEU A 67 -11.14 5.83 2.26
N THR A 68 -12.29 6.29 1.79
CA THR A 68 -12.85 5.87 0.50
C THR A 68 -12.21 6.63 -0.64
N LEU A 69 -12.23 6.04 -1.84
CA LEU A 69 -11.76 6.71 -3.05
C LEU A 69 -12.55 7.99 -3.35
N ALA A 70 -13.84 8.02 -3.01
CA ALA A 70 -14.67 9.22 -3.13
C ALA A 70 -14.14 10.36 -2.24
N GLN A 71 -13.82 10.07 -0.98
CA GLN A 71 -13.27 11.05 -0.04
C GLN A 71 -11.92 11.58 -0.52
N LEU A 72 -11.00 10.70 -0.93
CA LEU A 72 -9.67 11.08 -1.43
C LEU A 72 -9.71 11.97 -2.67
N ARG A 73 -10.75 11.84 -3.50
CA ARG A 73 -10.93 12.70 -4.69
C ARG A 73 -11.60 14.02 -4.38
N ALA A 74 -12.52 14.03 -3.42
CA ALA A 74 -13.25 15.23 -3.02
C ALA A 74 -12.39 16.18 -2.17
N ASP A 75 -11.51 15.63 -1.33
CA ASP A 75 -10.64 16.39 -0.42
C ASP A 75 -9.22 15.78 -0.43
N PRO A 76 -8.41 16.07 -1.48
CA PRO A 76 -7.09 15.48 -1.65
C PRO A 76 -6.11 15.81 -0.51
N VAL A 77 -5.25 14.86 -0.17
CA VAL A 77 -4.22 15.05 0.86
C VAL A 77 -3.11 15.98 0.35
N ALA A 78 -3.09 17.20 0.85
CA ALA A 78 -2.11 18.23 0.47
C ALA A 78 -0.72 18.04 1.11
N GLY A 79 -0.62 17.20 2.14
CA GLY A 79 0.63 16.91 2.85
C GLY A 79 0.39 16.36 4.24
N ILE A 80 1.48 16.00 4.92
CA ILE A 80 1.51 15.50 6.30
C ILE A 80 2.71 16.14 7.04
N PRO A 81 2.66 16.32 8.38
CA PRO A 81 3.75 16.91 9.15
C PRO A 81 5.05 16.12 9.09
N HIS A 82 4.95 14.79 9.04
CA HIS A 82 6.10 13.89 8.94
C HIS A 82 6.34 13.57 7.46
N HIS A 83 7.58 13.65 7.01
CA HIS A 83 7.89 13.38 5.60
C HIS A 83 7.93 11.89 5.26
N GLN A 84 7.73 10.97 6.20
CA GLN A 84 7.81 9.53 5.95
C GLN A 84 6.47 8.83 6.20
N VAL A 85 6.12 7.94 5.26
CA VAL A 85 4.94 7.08 5.33
C VAL A 85 5.36 5.64 5.08
N TRP A 86 4.91 4.77 5.97
CA TRP A 86 5.17 3.35 5.95
C TRP A 86 3.99 2.61 5.30
N ILE A 87 4.28 1.65 4.45
CA ILE A 87 3.31 0.90 3.68
C ILE A 87 3.50 -0.56 4.00
N VAL A 88 2.42 -1.20 4.41
CA VAL A 88 2.39 -2.63 4.79
C VAL A 88 1.26 -3.31 4.06
N GLU A 89 1.38 -4.60 3.81
CA GLU A 89 0.35 -5.37 3.13
C GLU A 89 -0.77 -5.78 4.08
N ASN A 90 -0.39 -6.24 5.27
CA ASN A 90 -1.23 -6.98 6.18
C ASN A 90 -1.88 -6.06 7.23
N PRO A 91 -3.21 -6.13 7.42
CA PRO A 91 -3.90 -5.33 8.44
C PRO A 91 -3.51 -5.66 9.89
N SER A 92 -2.85 -6.79 10.15
CA SER A 92 -2.33 -7.11 11.49
C SER A 92 -1.17 -6.20 11.91
N VAL A 93 -0.39 -5.64 10.98
CA VAL A 93 0.74 -4.75 11.30
C VAL A 93 0.25 -3.39 11.81
N PRO A 94 -0.69 -2.67 11.15
CA PRO A 94 -1.28 -1.46 11.71
C PRO A 94 -2.00 -1.69 13.04
N ALA A 95 -2.64 -2.86 13.24
CA ALA A 95 -3.27 -3.18 14.51
C ALA A 95 -2.23 -3.24 15.65
N GLN A 96 -1.14 -3.97 15.44
CA GLN A 96 -0.03 -4.04 16.39
C GLN A 96 0.65 -2.68 16.60
N ALA A 97 0.78 -1.87 15.55
CA ALA A 97 1.32 -0.51 15.67
C ALA A 97 0.41 0.40 16.52
N LEU A 98 -0.91 0.31 16.36
CA LEU A 98 -1.86 1.06 17.19
C LEU A 98 -1.85 0.57 18.64
N ASP A 99 -1.73 -0.74 18.87
CA ASP A 99 -1.59 -1.29 20.24
C ASP A 99 -0.29 -0.83 20.91
N ARG A 100 0.82 -0.73 20.17
CA ARG A 100 2.13 -0.30 20.70
C ARG A 100 2.21 1.21 20.92
N PHE A 101 1.72 2.02 19.98
CA PHE A 101 1.98 3.46 19.96
C PHE A 101 0.75 4.33 20.25
N GLY A 102 -0.46 3.78 20.16
CA GLY A 102 -1.69 4.53 20.34
C GLY A 102 -1.76 5.80 19.47
N PRO A 103 -2.06 6.99 20.06
CA PRO A 103 -2.07 8.25 19.32
C PRO A 103 -0.72 8.69 18.73
N GLY A 104 0.39 8.11 19.21
CA GLY A 104 1.75 8.35 18.72
C GLY A 104 2.15 7.49 17.53
N CYS A 105 1.25 6.65 17.01
CA CYS A 105 1.54 5.76 15.89
C CYS A 105 2.06 6.53 14.66
N PRO A 106 3.21 6.13 14.09
CA PRO A 106 3.73 6.74 12.85
C PRO A 106 2.78 6.53 11.65
N PRO A 107 2.86 7.38 10.61
CA PRO A 107 1.96 7.30 9.46
C PRO A 107 2.10 5.98 8.70
N LEU A 108 1.04 5.18 8.71
CA LEU A 108 0.93 3.87 8.06
C LEU A 108 -0.20 3.86 7.03
N VAL A 109 0.07 3.23 5.88
CA VAL A 109 -0.92 2.90 4.85
C VAL A 109 -0.91 1.38 4.67
N CYS A 110 -2.06 0.74 4.86
CA CYS A 110 -2.20 -0.69 4.67
C CYS A 110 -2.90 -0.99 3.34
N THR A 111 -2.27 -1.82 2.51
CA THR A 111 -2.83 -2.20 1.20
C THR A 111 -3.90 -3.28 1.32
N SER A 112 -3.88 -4.08 2.40
CA SER A 112 -4.78 -5.22 2.64
C SER A 112 -4.76 -6.21 1.47
N GLY A 113 -3.56 -6.65 1.10
CA GLY A 113 -3.30 -7.44 -0.11
C GLY A 113 -3.10 -6.54 -1.33
N TRP A 114 -3.66 -6.94 -2.48
CA TRP A 114 -3.43 -6.26 -3.77
C TRP A 114 -3.87 -4.78 -3.75
N PRO A 115 -2.95 -3.80 -3.96
CA PRO A 115 -3.28 -2.38 -3.96
C PRO A 115 -4.42 -1.99 -4.91
N ASN A 116 -5.56 -1.59 -4.33
CA ASN A 116 -6.68 -1.06 -5.08
C ASN A 116 -6.47 0.42 -5.50
N THR A 117 -7.45 1.02 -6.17
CA THR A 117 -7.32 2.40 -6.63
C THR A 117 -7.29 3.45 -5.52
N ALA A 118 -7.94 3.24 -4.36
CA ALA A 118 -7.84 4.17 -3.23
C ALA A 118 -6.43 4.16 -2.63
N VAL A 119 -5.82 2.98 -2.49
CA VAL A 119 -4.42 2.83 -2.04
C VAL A 119 -3.49 3.63 -2.95
N ILE A 120 -3.54 3.38 -4.26
CA ILE A 120 -2.66 4.05 -5.21
C ILE A 120 -2.94 5.56 -5.32
N GLU A 121 -4.21 5.97 -5.23
CA GLU A 121 -4.58 7.39 -5.20
C GLU A 121 -3.95 8.10 -4.00
N LEU A 122 -4.16 7.58 -2.79
CA LEU A 122 -3.59 8.16 -1.57
C LEU A 122 -2.06 8.21 -1.63
N LEU A 123 -1.40 7.12 -2.01
CA LEU A 123 0.07 7.08 -2.08
C LEU A 123 0.63 8.10 -3.08
N ARG A 124 -0.04 8.31 -4.22
CA ARG A 124 0.37 9.34 -5.19
C ARG A 124 0.17 10.75 -4.66
N GLN A 125 -0.94 11.02 -3.96
CA GLN A 125 -1.16 12.32 -3.31
C GLN A 125 -0.09 12.61 -2.28
N LEU A 126 0.22 11.64 -1.41
CA LEU A 126 1.30 11.74 -0.41
C LEU A 126 2.66 11.97 -1.07
N ARG A 127 2.99 11.21 -2.12
CA ARG A 127 4.26 11.38 -2.86
C ARG A 127 4.35 12.76 -3.52
N ALA A 128 3.27 13.22 -4.14
CA ALA A 128 3.21 14.54 -4.77
C ALA A 128 3.35 15.67 -3.73
N ALA A 129 2.88 15.44 -2.50
CA ALA A 129 3.07 16.34 -1.36
C ALA A 129 4.46 16.23 -0.70
N GLY A 130 5.39 15.44 -1.27
CA GLY A 130 6.76 15.33 -0.80
C GLY A 130 7.02 14.25 0.24
N ALA A 131 6.08 13.32 0.47
CA ALA A 131 6.33 12.18 1.35
C ALA A 131 7.29 11.16 0.74
N GLU A 132 8.20 10.66 1.57
CA GLU A 132 8.99 9.45 1.39
C GLU A 132 8.14 8.24 1.73
N LEU A 133 7.97 7.37 0.74
CA LEU A 133 7.16 6.16 0.87
C LEU A 133 8.08 4.95 1.05
N ARG A 134 7.85 4.17 2.10
CA ARG A 134 8.60 2.96 2.42
C ARG A 134 7.63 1.78 2.44
N CYS A 135 7.85 0.75 1.61
CA CYS A 135 6.95 -0.40 1.53
C CYS A 135 7.58 -1.72 1.96
N HIS A 136 6.83 -2.47 2.74
CA HIS A 136 7.09 -3.85 3.13
C HIS A 136 5.86 -4.71 2.76
N ALA A 137 6.09 -6.00 2.53
CA ALA A 137 5.08 -7.00 2.20
C ALA A 137 5.59 -8.38 2.63
N ASP A 138 4.77 -9.42 2.49
CA ASP A 138 5.23 -10.79 2.74
C ASP A 138 6.41 -11.17 1.82
N PHE A 139 7.32 -11.98 2.35
CA PHE A 139 8.34 -12.64 1.52
C PHE A 139 7.75 -13.90 0.88
N ASP A 140 6.93 -13.67 -0.13
CA ASP A 140 6.48 -14.68 -1.08
C ASP A 140 6.30 -14.09 -2.49
N GLY A 141 5.84 -14.92 -3.42
CA GLY A 141 5.64 -14.50 -4.80
C GLY A 141 4.55 -13.46 -5.02
N GLU A 142 3.53 -13.34 -4.16
CA GLU A 142 2.52 -12.28 -4.25
C GLU A 142 2.99 -11.01 -3.55
N GLY A 143 3.53 -11.09 -2.33
CA GLY A 143 4.06 -9.96 -1.59
C GLY A 143 5.15 -9.22 -2.37
N LEU A 144 6.07 -9.94 -3.03
CA LEU A 144 7.06 -9.31 -3.93
C LEU A 144 6.41 -8.57 -5.11
N ARG A 145 5.31 -9.11 -5.69
CA ARG A 145 4.59 -8.46 -6.79
C ARG A 145 3.81 -7.23 -6.31
N ILE A 146 3.23 -7.29 -5.12
CA ILE A 146 2.55 -6.17 -4.47
C ILE A 146 3.55 -5.05 -4.22
N ALA A 147 4.67 -5.33 -3.56
CA ALA A 147 5.73 -4.36 -3.29
C ALA A 147 6.27 -3.75 -4.60
N ALA A 148 6.59 -4.57 -5.60
CA ALA A 148 7.06 -4.10 -6.90
C ALA A 148 6.03 -3.20 -7.61
N TYR A 149 4.74 -3.51 -7.49
CA TYR A 149 3.71 -2.63 -8.03
C TYR A 149 3.62 -1.29 -7.29
N VAL A 150 3.69 -1.28 -5.96
CA VAL A 150 3.68 -0.06 -5.16
C VAL A 150 4.89 0.82 -5.51
N VAL A 151 6.09 0.23 -5.59
CA VAL A 151 7.31 0.90 -6.06
C VAL A 151 7.08 1.53 -7.44
N ALA A 152 6.59 0.74 -8.40
CA ALA A 152 6.41 1.22 -9.78
C ALA A 152 5.29 2.27 -9.95
N LYS A 153 4.23 2.23 -9.13
CA LYS A 153 3.04 3.09 -9.30
C LYS A 153 2.97 4.30 -8.38
N ALA A 154 3.67 4.25 -7.25
CA ALA A 154 3.69 5.32 -6.25
C ALA A 154 5.10 5.85 -5.96
N GLY A 155 6.16 5.24 -6.50
CA GLY A 155 7.54 5.69 -6.24
C GLY A 155 8.00 5.40 -4.81
N ALA A 156 7.47 4.33 -4.19
CA ALA A 156 7.95 3.85 -2.90
C ALA A 156 9.32 3.19 -3.01
N SER A 157 10.02 3.12 -1.89
CA SER A 157 11.24 2.34 -1.74
C SER A 157 10.96 1.09 -0.89
N PRO A 158 11.59 -0.05 -1.21
CA PRO A 158 11.52 -1.24 -0.35
C PRO A 158 12.07 -0.93 1.05
N TRP A 159 11.40 -1.44 2.07
CA TRP A 159 11.81 -1.36 3.47
C TRP A 159 11.90 -2.77 4.02
N ARG A 160 13.07 -3.15 4.56
CA ARG A 160 13.36 -4.52 5.04
C ARG A 160 12.98 -5.63 4.07
N MET A 161 13.13 -5.37 2.77
CA MET A 161 12.73 -6.26 1.67
C MET A 161 13.95 -6.74 0.87
N THR A 162 15.08 -7.02 1.54
CA THR A 162 16.30 -7.52 0.89
C THR A 162 16.49 -9.02 1.07
N THR A 163 17.41 -9.61 0.31
CA THR A 163 17.88 -11.00 0.47
C THR A 163 18.35 -11.26 1.90
N ARG A 164 19.06 -10.30 2.50
CA ARG A 164 19.53 -10.39 3.88
C ARG A 164 18.38 -10.47 4.86
N ASP A 165 17.37 -9.62 4.70
CA ASP A 165 16.19 -9.59 5.56
C ASP A 165 15.43 -10.92 5.49
N TYR A 166 15.19 -11.42 4.28
CA TYR A 166 14.56 -12.73 4.07
C TYR A 166 15.33 -13.87 4.75
N LEU A 167 16.63 -13.97 4.49
CA LEU A 167 17.46 -15.06 5.04
C LEU A 167 17.58 -15.00 6.57
N SER A 168 17.44 -13.82 7.17
CA SER A 168 17.44 -13.65 8.62
C SER A 168 16.13 -14.10 9.30
N ALA A 169 15.01 -14.08 8.58
CA ALA A 169 13.68 -14.33 9.11
C ALA A 169 13.04 -15.66 8.66
N VAL A 170 13.61 -16.31 7.63
CA VAL A 170 13.06 -17.54 7.06
C VAL A 170 13.11 -18.70 8.07
N PRO A 171 11.97 -19.34 8.39
CA PRO A 171 11.95 -20.48 9.30
C PRO A 171 12.41 -21.76 8.58
N ALA A 172 12.66 -22.82 9.34
CA ALA A 172 12.98 -24.13 8.78
C ALA A 172 11.85 -24.73 7.93
N HIS A 173 10.59 -24.47 8.29
CA HIS A 173 9.40 -24.99 7.62
C HIS A 173 8.30 -23.94 7.58
N GLY A 174 7.46 -23.98 6.55
CA GLY A 174 6.32 -23.10 6.40
C GLY A 174 5.63 -23.25 5.04
N PRO A 175 4.67 -22.37 4.73
CA PRO A 175 3.99 -22.35 3.44
C PRO A 175 4.97 -22.15 2.28
N SER A 176 4.58 -22.63 1.10
CA SER A 176 5.35 -22.43 -0.13
C SER A 176 5.31 -20.96 -0.56
N VAL A 177 6.46 -20.44 -1.01
CA VAL A 177 6.59 -19.07 -1.59
C VAL A 177 5.78 -18.85 -2.87
N GLY A 178 5.23 -19.91 -3.47
CA GLY A 178 4.48 -19.81 -4.72
C GLY A 178 5.33 -19.31 -5.89
N ARG A 179 4.72 -18.56 -6.81
CA ARG A 179 5.39 -18.07 -8.03
C ARG A 179 6.16 -16.77 -7.75
N VAL A 180 7.48 -16.90 -7.61
CA VAL A 180 8.39 -15.79 -7.34
C VAL A 180 8.86 -15.11 -8.63
N SER A 181 8.76 -13.79 -8.69
CA SER A 181 9.27 -12.94 -9.78
C SER A 181 10.49 -12.15 -9.32
N GLU A 182 11.37 -11.79 -10.25
CA GLU A 182 12.50 -10.89 -9.96
C GLU A 182 12.00 -9.50 -9.55
N VAL A 183 12.76 -8.83 -8.68
CA VAL A 183 12.47 -7.48 -8.20
C VAL A 183 13.64 -6.54 -8.49
N PRO A 184 13.38 -5.24 -8.74
CA PRO A 184 14.42 -4.33 -9.21
C PRO A 184 15.40 -3.84 -8.14
N TRP A 185 15.12 -4.07 -6.85
CA TRP A 185 15.94 -3.54 -5.75
C TRP A 185 16.95 -4.53 -5.18
N ASP A 186 16.79 -5.83 -5.44
CA ASP A 186 17.68 -6.88 -4.96
C ASP A 186 17.63 -8.06 -5.94
N ALA A 187 18.73 -8.26 -6.68
CA ALA A 187 18.82 -9.26 -7.73
C ALA A 187 18.86 -10.70 -7.21
N ASP A 188 19.23 -10.90 -5.95
CA ASP A 188 19.42 -12.24 -5.36
C ASP A 188 18.16 -12.72 -4.62
N LEU A 189 17.22 -11.82 -4.31
CA LEU A 189 16.10 -12.11 -3.42
C LEU A 189 15.19 -13.20 -3.99
N ALA A 190 14.84 -13.11 -5.26
CA ALA A 190 13.98 -14.10 -5.90
C ALA A 190 14.65 -15.48 -5.97
N ALA A 191 15.97 -15.54 -6.17
CA ALA A 191 16.72 -16.79 -6.13
C ALA A 191 16.75 -17.38 -4.71
N ALA A 192 16.97 -16.55 -3.69
CA ALA A 192 16.95 -16.99 -2.29
C ALA A 192 15.58 -17.56 -1.89
N LEU A 193 14.48 -16.89 -2.27
CA LEU A 193 13.11 -17.35 -2.05
C LEU A 193 12.83 -18.70 -2.72
N ARG A 194 13.24 -18.87 -3.98
CA ARG A 194 13.08 -20.16 -4.69
C ARG A 194 13.92 -21.28 -4.08
N LEU A 195 15.12 -20.97 -3.61
CA LEU A 195 16.02 -21.93 -2.98
C LEU A 195 15.49 -22.42 -1.64
N LYS A 196 15.03 -21.50 -0.79
CA LYS A 196 14.48 -21.84 0.54
C LYS A 196 13.07 -22.37 0.46
N GLY A 197 12.26 -21.86 -0.45
CA GLY A 197 10.91 -22.34 -0.74
C GLY A 197 9.87 -22.03 0.36
N VAL A 198 10.21 -21.22 1.36
CA VAL A 198 9.36 -20.95 2.52
C VAL A 198 8.99 -19.47 2.65
N THR A 199 7.70 -19.18 2.83
CA THR A 199 7.15 -17.84 3.05
C THR A 199 7.51 -17.29 4.43
N VAL A 200 7.84 -15.99 4.48
CA VAL A 200 7.86 -15.21 5.73
C VAL A 200 6.74 -14.19 5.67
N LEU A 201 5.77 -14.35 6.56
CA LEU A 201 4.65 -13.42 6.72
C LEU A 201 5.11 -12.17 7.47
N GLU A 202 4.48 -11.02 7.19
CA GLU A 202 4.72 -9.76 7.89
C GLU A 202 4.57 -9.91 9.42
N GLU A 203 3.62 -10.72 9.91
CA GLU A 203 3.47 -10.98 11.34
C GLU A 203 4.73 -11.52 12.01
N ARG A 204 5.52 -12.32 11.28
CA ARG A 204 6.74 -12.91 11.84
C ARG A 204 7.85 -11.87 12.05
N VAL A 205 7.83 -10.81 11.26
CA VAL A 205 8.83 -9.73 11.32
C VAL A 205 8.23 -8.45 11.92
N ALA A 206 6.99 -8.49 12.42
CA ALA A 206 6.26 -7.33 12.90
C ALA A 206 7.04 -6.57 13.98
N ASP A 207 7.62 -7.25 14.98
CA ASP A 207 8.42 -6.59 16.02
C ASP A 207 9.57 -5.74 15.43
N SER A 208 10.29 -6.30 14.46
CA SER A 208 11.38 -5.59 13.77
C SER A 208 10.88 -4.42 12.91
N LEU A 209 9.69 -4.55 12.30
CA LEU A 209 9.06 -3.45 11.58
C LEU A 209 8.64 -2.34 12.56
N LEU A 210 8.02 -2.69 13.68
CA LEU A 210 7.60 -1.73 14.70
C LEU A 210 8.79 -1.04 15.37
N ASP A 211 9.92 -1.72 15.57
CA ASP A 211 11.14 -1.09 16.09
C ASP A 211 11.70 -0.02 15.15
N ASP A 212 11.62 -0.23 13.83
CA ASP A 212 11.98 0.79 12.85
C ASP A 212 11.01 1.98 12.85
N LEU A 213 9.71 1.73 13.10
CA LEU A 213 8.71 2.80 13.24
C LEU A 213 9.01 3.70 14.46
N ASP A 214 9.48 3.11 15.56
CA ASP A 214 9.82 3.81 16.80
C ASP A 214 11.09 4.68 16.66
N ALA A 215 11.99 4.29 15.75
CA ALA A 215 13.27 4.96 15.52
C ALA A 215 13.23 6.10 14.49
N ALA A 216 12.07 6.36 13.86
CA ALA A 216 11.88 7.28 12.74
C ALA A 216 11.36 8.67 13.16
#